data_AF-A0A257ZVL0-F1
#
_entry.id   AF-A0A257ZVL0-F1
#
_cell.length_a   1.000
_cell.length_b   1.000
_cell.length_c   1.000
_cell.angle_alpha   90.00
_cell.angle_beta   90.00
_cell.angle_gamma   90.00
#
_symmetry.space_group_name_H-M   'P 1'
#
loop_
_entity.id
_entity.type
_entity.pdbx_description
1 polymer ?
#
loop_
_entity_poly.entity_id
_entity_poly.type
_entity_poly.pdbx_seq_one_letter_code
_entity_poly.pdbx_strand_id
1 'polypeptide(L)' 'MVDKGLSAGTWISEIAPIVGGGGGGKADLAQAGGKLPAKIPQAIEAAKSTIARMLA' A
#
# COMPACT_ATOMS: atom_id res chain seq x y z
N MET A 1 4.76 -2.67 12.38
CA MET A 1 5.32 -1.77 11.33
C MET A 1 6.04 -0.60 11.96
N VAL A 2 5.34 0.19 12.79
CA VAL A 2 5.90 1.38 13.44
C VAL A 2 7.16 1.08 14.24
N ASP A 3 7.18 0.01 15.05
CA ASP A 3 8.35 -0.36 15.86
C ASP A 3 9.59 -0.75 15.05
N LYS A 4 9.41 -1.08 13.76
CA LYS A 4 10.49 -1.36 12.80
C LYS A 4 10.84 -0.13 11.94
N GLY A 5 10.31 1.05 12.27
CA GLY A 5 10.48 2.28 11.50
C GLY A 5 9.68 2.33 10.18
N LEU A 6 8.75 1.39 9.97
CA LEU A 6 7.96 1.28 8.73
C LEU A 6 6.60 1.97 8.88
N SER A 7 6.14 2.65 7.81
CA SER A 7 4.89 3.41 7.78
C SER A 7 3.86 2.80 6.84
N ALA A 8 2.62 2.60 7.33
CA ALA A 8 1.50 2.12 6.52
C ALA A 8 1.13 3.12 5.42
N GLY A 9 1.24 4.42 5.71
CA GLY A 9 1.06 5.48 4.72
C GLY A 9 2.04 5.38 3.55
N THR A 10 3.33 5.17 3.85
CA THR A 10 4.36 4.98 2.80
C THR A 10 4.08 3.73 1.99
N TRP A 11 3.78 2.61 2.66
CA TRP A 11 3.49 1.35 1.99
C TRP A 11 2.30 1.46 1.03
N ILE A 12 1.17 2.01 1.48
CA ILE A 12 -0.03 2.10 0.63
C ILE A 12 0.11 3.13 -0.50
N SER A 13 0.95 4.15 -0.33
CA SER A 13 1.20 5.16 -1.37
C SER A 13 1.89 4.59 -2.60
N GLU A 14 2.71 3.53 -2.45
CA GLU A 14 3.29 2.80 -3.59
C GLU A 14 2.23 1.96 -4.34
N ILE A 15 1.15 1.56 -3.67
CA ILE A 15 0.14 0.64 -4.21
C ILE A 15 -1.04 1.39 -4.84
N ALA A 16 -1.46 2.51 -4.26
CA ALA A 16 -2.62 3.28 -4.71
C ALA A 16 -2.62 3.64 -6.23
N PRO A 17 -1.47 3.97 -6.86
CA PRO A 17 -1.43 4.25 -8.30
C PRO A 17 -1.86 3.06 -9.18
N ILE A 18 -1.67 1.81 -8.72
CA ILE A 18 -2.04 0.61 -9.47
C ILE A 18 -3.55 0.59 -9.74
N VAL A 19 -4.36 0.95 -8.75
CA VAL A 19 -5.83 1.06 -8.89
C VAL A 19 -6.26 2.42 -9.45
N GLY A 20 -5.34 3.26 -9.91
CA GLY A 20 -5.63 4.58 -10.48
C GLY A 20 -6.20 5.54 -9.44
N GLY A 21 -5.66 5.55 -8.22
CA GLY A 21 -6.07 6.50 -7.21
C GLY A 21 -4.97 6.81 -6.20
N GLY A 22 -5.40 7.25 -5.02
CA GLY A 22 -4.54 7.75 -3.96
C GLY A 22 -4.80 7.03 -2.64
N GLY A 23 -3.88 7.21 -1.71
CA GLY A 23 -3.99 6.65 -0.37
C GLY A 23 -3.29 7.52 0.66
N GLY A 24 -3.63 7.27 1.92
CA GLY A 24 -3.09 8.01 3.04
C GLY A 24 -3.53 7.42 4.37
N GLY A 25 -2.91 7.91 5.44
CA GLY A 25 -3.18 7.48 6.79
C GLY A 25 -1.98 7.70 7.70
N LYS A 26 -2.08 7.14 8.90
CA LYS A 26 -1.03 7.17 9.91
C LYS A 26 -0.03 6.03 9.67
N ALA A 27 1.05 6.01 10.45
CA ALA A 27 2.10 5.00 10.32
C ALA A 27 1.62 3.58 10.69
N ASP A 28 0.61 3.48 11.56
CA ASP A 28 -0.03 2.25 12.00
C ASP A 28 -1.15 1.78 11.06
N LEU A 29 -1.91 2.72 10.48
CA LEU A 29 -3.03 2.42 9.61
C LEU A 29 -3.13 3.41 8.45
N ALA A 30 -3.23 2.88 7.23
CA ALA A 30 -3.50 3.66 6.03
C ALA A 30 -4.45 2.94 5.08
N GLN A 31 -5.12 3.71 4.23
CA GLN A 31 -6.09 3.22 3.27
C GLN A 31 -5.86 3.89 1.90
N ALA A 32 -6.17 3.16 0.83
CA ALA A 32 -6.18 3.68 -0.52
C ALA A 32 -7.45 3.25 -1.27
N GLY A 33 -7.76 3.98 -2.32
CA GLY A 33 -8.83 3.66 -3.27
C GLY A 33 -8.49 4.21 -4.64
N GLY A 34 -9.22 3.77 -5.67
CA GLY A 34 -8.99 4.23 -7.03
C GLY A 34 -10.09 3.84 -8.00
N LYS A 35 -9.97 4.33 -9.24
CA LYS A 35 -11.01 4.23 -10.27
C LYS A 35 -10.99 2.90 -11.05
N LEU A 36 -9.99 2.05 -10.81
CA LEU A 36 -9.76 0.81 -11.57
C LEU A 36 -10.00 -0.43 -10.70
N PRO A 37 -11.27 -0.81 -10.41
CA PRO A 37 -11.57 -1.97 -9.56
C PRO A 37 -11.04 -3.29 -10.14
N ALA A 38 -10.96 -3.39 -11.48
CA ALA A 38 -10.38 -4.56 -12.15
C ALA A 38 -8.89 -4.79 -11.81
N LYS A 39 -8.18 -3.78 -11.31
CA LYS A 39 -6.76 -3.88 -10.91
C LYS A 39 -6.56 -4.21 -9.43
N ILE A 40 -7.62 -4.43 -8.66
CA ILE A 40 -7.51 -4.83 -7.24
C ILE A 40 -6.66 -6.09 -7.06
N PRO A 41 -6.81 -7.17 -7.86
CA PRO A 41 -5.96 -8.36 -7.73
C PRO A 41 -4.47 -8.05 -7.91
N GLN A 42 -4.12 -7.21 -8.90
CA GLN A 42 -2.74 -6.77 -9.14
C GLN A 42 -2.20 -5.95 -7.97
N ALA A 43 -3.03 -5.07 -7.40
CA ALA A 43 -2.66 -4.23 -6.25
C ALA A 43 -2.39 -5.07 -5.00
N ILE A 44 -3.16 -6.14 -4.76
CA ILE A 44 -2.94 -7.07 -3.65
C ILE A 44 -1.59 -7.79 -3.78
N GLU A 45 -1.26 -8.29 -4.98
CA GLU A 45 0.03 -8.96 -5.20
C GLU A 45 1.22 -7.99 -5.06
N ALA A 46 1.08 -6.77 -5.58
CA ALA A 46 2.08 -5.73 -5.38
C ALA A 46 2.24 -5.37 -3.90
N ALA A 47 1.14 -5.24 -3.15
CA ALA A 47 1.18 -4.95 -1.71
C ALA A 47 1.97 -6.02 -0.93
N LYS A 48 1.72 -7.31 -1.20
CA LYS A 48 2.45 -8.44 -0.61
C LYS A 48 3.94 -8.38 -0.95
N SER A 49 4.28 -8.13 -2.22
CA SER A 49 5.67 -8.03 -2.66
C SER A 49 6.40 -6.87 -1.99
N THR A 50 5.75 -5.69 -1.91
CA THR A 50 6.34 -4.50 -1.29
C THR A 50 6.56 -4.69 0.20
N ILE A 51 5.59 -5.22 0.95
CA ILE A 51 5.77 -5.42 2.40
C ILE A 51 6.86 -6.46 2.69
N ALA A 52 7.01 -7.49 1.86
CA ALA A 52 8.11 -8.45 1.98
C ALA A 52 9.48 -7.77 1.79
N ARG A 53 9.61 -6.84 0.83
CA ARG A 53 10.84 -6.03 0.67
C ARG A 53 11.10 -5.10 1.84
N MET A 54 10.06 -4.49 2.42
CA MET A 54 10.19 -3.57 3.55
C MET A 54 10.56 -4.28 4.87
N LEU A 55 10.22 -5.57 4.99
CA LEU A 55 10.47 -6.36 6.20
C LEU A 55 11.77 -7.17 6.17
N ALA A 56 12.41 -7.27 5.00
CA ALA A 56 13.73 -7.90 4.82
C ALA A 56 14.83 -7.02 5.42
#